data_AF-A2F6E6-F1
#
_entry.id   AF-A2F6E6-F1
#
_cell.length_a   1.000
_cell.length_b   1.000
_cell.length_c   1.000
_cell.angle_alpha   90.00
_cell.angle_beta   90.00
_cell.angle_gamma   90.00
#
_symmetry.space_group_name_H-M   'P 1'
#
loop_
_entity.id
_entity.type
_entity.pdbx_description
1 polymer ?
#
loop_
_entity_poly.entity_id
_entity_poly.type
_entity_poly.pdbx_seq_one_letter_code
_entity_poly.pdbx_strand_id
1 'polypeptide(L)'
;MSRGMTLSRPLDYRYDPYYKSSNMRVTTRSGYRVQLQNTDVAGSDRPLFFAMPVRNATLDANADAPPPEIILAKNLGNTGPNTSTEKALNSTSKQEDEVFEKVDIMTQTMYRESEAQTDPWLPDTTDHVKPREWFDEEELENISLEERQQKLVALEVEQWAKRERAIVDLQQRRLQLLVNNFQVREGKEATKRRERVEAVLKAREEQRKKGVEMIEKKRLKVLRTLTEQRRQMTAKKHTKRDIVSDYADRGSSAYAPLRRQGRADAMCYMHPAVYGKRDITTDESLAALDELEQLYHQTTVTPLKAEKTMRRAERNHQEFLRTVERSVDEKRGQVEHKVQTLKIAQRIEKPPPRPPTPESKPGVENDEREMAVILIQRLLRGRALQSEMYHCLENQRQLIRELRTVEALKDAEETAEDEKEKEVIQQARQQREQAATTQGKVVGEMLAFLNHQLRRRLEERRIDAMMKLAERERRRREAEESGRREEELKRQAIEDEAFRKVMGINYETTESYLESIINRSIETAAEELATATAKRDAEKITKFTSTAANTHGDSAIVARDLVAAFLFPEVERDSIRKRLRIEQKKYRKAAEDAVAGIKNKI
;
A
#
# COMPACT_ATOMS: atom_id res chain seq x y z
N MET A 1 -9.80 -0.35 -17.46
CA MET A 1 -8.50 -0.71 -16.85
C MET A 1 -8.28 0.19 -15.63
N SER A 2 -8.65 -0.26 -14.44
CA SER A 2 -8.26 0.40 -13.19
C SER A 2 -7.31 -0.54 -12.44
N ARG A 3 -6.03 -0.17 -12.38
CA ARG A 3 -5.06 -0.84 -11.50
C ARG A 3 -5.24 -0.20 -10.12
N GLY A 4 -5.98 -0.88 -9.24
CA GLY A 4 -5.98 -0.56 -7.82
C GLY A 4 -4.58 -0.84 -7.27
N MET A 5 -3.91 0.20 -6.78
CA MET A 5 -2.60 0.10 -6.15
C MET A 5 -2.80 -0.39 -4.72
N THR A 6 -2.95 -1.70 -4.53
CA THR A 6 -2.97 -2.28 -3.17
C THR A 6 -1.53 -2.31 -2.65
N LEU A 7 -1.22 -1.41 -1.71
CA LEU A 7 -0.01 -1.45 -0.91
C LEU A 7 -0.02 -2.75 -0.08
N SER A 8 0.52 -3.84 -0.63
CA SER A 8 0.71 -5.07 0.13
C SER A 8 1.82 -4.85 1.16
N ARG A 9 1.46 -4.77 2.45
CA ARG A 9 2.41 -4.81 3.57
C ARG A 9 2.87 -6.26 3.75
N PRO A 10 4.16 -6.58 3.52
CA PRO A 10 4.61 -7.96 3.37
C PRO A 10 4.74 -8.74 4.69
N LEU A 11 4.39 -8.19 5.86
CA LEU A 11 4.60 -8.84 7.16
C LEU A 11 3.32 -9.06 7.98
N ASP A 12 2.16 -8.56 7.52
CA ASP A 12 0.89 -8.64 8.29
C ASP A 12 0.36 -10.08 8.41
N TYR A 13 0.72 -10.98 7.47
CA TYR A 13 0.37 -12.40 7.55
C TYR A 13 0.99 -13.13 8.76
N ARG A 14 2.01 -12.53 9.39
CA ARG A 14 2.71 -13.10 10.55
C ARG A 14 2.02 -12.76 11.88
N TYR A 15 1.17 -11.74 11.89
CA TYR A 15 0.57 -11.20 13.13
C TYR A 15 -0.97 -11.21 13.14
N ASP A 16 -1.64 -11.48 12.02
CA ASP A 16 -3.11 -11.56 11.94
C ASP A 16 -3.58 -12.91 11.35
N PRO A 17 -4.24 -13.79 12.14
CA PRO A 17 -4.71 -15.10 11.68
C PRO A 17 -5.90 -15.02 10.69
N TYR A 18 -6.51 -13.85 10.50
CA TYR A 18 -7.65 -13.66 9.59
C TYR A 18 -7.31 -12.89 8.31
N TYR A 19 -6.05 -12.45 8.13
CA TYR A 19 -5.63 -11.68 6.96
C TYR A 19 -5.53 -12.56 5.69
N LYS A 20 -6.40 -12.30 4.71
CA LYS A 20 -6.41 -13.00 3.41
C LYS A 20 -5.94 -12.07 2.29
N SER A 21 -4.73 -12.29 1.76
CA SER A 21 -4.31 -11.67 0.50
C SER A 21 -4.99 -12.39 -0.68
N SER A 22 -5.70 -11.65 -1.53
CA SER A 22 -6.52 -12.23 -2.61
C SER A 22 -5.71 -12.94 -3.72
N ASN A 23 -4.37 -12.93 -3.71
CA ASN A 23 -3.57 -13.33 -4.87
C ASN A 23 -2.23 -14.04 -4.59
N MET A 24 -2.11 -14.87 -3.55
CA MET A 24 -0.97 -15.79 -3.41
C MET A 24 -1.40 -17.25 -3.45
N ARG A 25 -0.99 -17.97 -4.50
CA ARG A 25 -0.82 -19.43 -4.44
C ARG A 25 0.43 -19.70 -3.63
N VAL A 26 0.25 -20.17 -2.40
CA VAL A 26 1.34 -20.70 -1.59
C VAL A 26 1.57 -22.15 -2.00
N THR A 27 2.69 -22.43 -2.67
CA THR A 27 3.27 -23.77 -2.73
C THR A 27 4.15 -23.94 -1.50
N THR A 28 3.63 -24.56 -0.44
CA THR A 28 4.47 -25.10 0.63
C THR A 28 5.05 -26.44 0.18
N ARG A 29 6.34 -26.62 0.46
CA ARG A 29 7.11 -27.84 0.20
C ARG A 29 6.90 -28.80 1.38
N SER A 30 5.68 -29.33 1.53
CA SER A 30 5.35 -30.42 2.45
C SER A 30 4.14 -31.16 1.91
N GLY A 31 4.27 -32.48 1.74
CA GLY A 31 3.38 -33.35 0.98
C GLY A 31 2.02 -33.67 1.61
N TYR A 32 1.35 -32.71 2.24
CA TYR A 32 -0.02 -32.88 2.73
C TYR A 32 -0.95 -31.84 2.10
N ARG A 33 -1.86 -32.31 1.25
CA ARG A 33 -2.90 -31.51 0.63
C ARG A 33 -4.17 -31.59 1.49
N VAL A 34 -4.36 -30.63 2.39
CA VAL A 34 -5.69 -30.40 2.98
C VAL A 34 -6.49 -29.58 1.97
N GLN A 35 -7.39 -30.22 1.22
CA GLN A 35 -8.43 -29.50 0.50
C GLN A 35 -9.52 -29.11 1.49
N LEU A 36 -9.47 -27.90 2.03
CA LEU A 36 -10.67 -27.27 2.55
C LEU A 36 -11.51 -26.86 1.33
N GLN A 37 -12.63 -27.54 1.12
CA GLN A 37 -13.60 -27.14 0.12
C GLN A 37 -14.14 -25.76 0.49
N ASN A 38 -13.99 -24.80 -0.42
CA ASN A 38 -14.81 -23.60 -0.41
C ASN A 38 -16.25 -24.04 -0.71
N THR A 39 -17.10 -24.09 0.30
CA THR A 39 -18.54 -24.14 0.09
C THR A 39 -19.01 -22.74 -0.27
N ASP A 40 -19.02 -22.44 -1.57
CA ASP A 40 -19.82 -21.32 -2.06
C ASP A 40 -21.28 -21.58 -1.64
N VAL A 41 -21.93 -20.59 -1.01
CA VAL A 41 -23.32 -20.70 -0.53
C VAL A 41 -24.27 -20.72 -1.74
N ALA A 42 -24.45 -21.90 -2.30
CA ALA A 42 -25.39 -22.21 -3.37
C ALA A 42 -26.18 -23.46 -3.01
N GLY A 43 -27.51 -23.41 -3.17
CA GLY A 43 -28.41 -24.52 -2.88
C GLY A 43 -29.44 -24.24 -1.78
N SER A 44 -30.11 -25.31 -1.35
CA SER A 44 -31.22 -25.39 -0.39
C SER A 44 -30.95 -24.74 0.97
N ASP A 45 -29.68 -24.55 1.32
CA ASP A 45 -29.25 -24.14 2.66
C ASP A 45 -29.02 -22.62 2.78
N ARG A 46 -29.33 -21.87 1.71
CA ARG A 46 -29.32 -20.39 1.70
C ARG A 46 -30.10 -19.71 2.84
N PRO A 47 -31.28 -20.17 3.27
CA PRO A 47 -32.06 -19.46 4.29
C PRO A 47 -31.45 -19.54 5.70
N LEU A 48 -30.56 -20.50 5.97
CA LEU A 48 -29.92 -20.66 7.29
C LEU A 48 -28.85 -19.58 7.56
N PHE A 49 -28.33 -18.92 6.52
CA PHE A 49 -27.28 -17.90 6.63
C PHE A 49 -27.81 -16.46 6.64
N PHE A 50 -29.13 -16.25 6.54
CA PHE A 50 -29.78 -14.92 6.56
C PHE A 50 -30.61 -14.66 7.83
N ALA A 51 -30.52 -15.50 8.86
CA ALA A 51 -31.12 -15.20 10.15
C ALA A 51 -30.29 -14.14 10.88
N MET A 52 -30.89 -12.98 11.16
CA MET A 52 -30.32 -12.01 12.10
C MET A 52 -30.09 -12.71 13.45
N PRO A 53 -28.97 -12.47 14.15
CA PRO A 53 -28.83 -12.95 15.51
C PRO A 53 -29.93 -12.30 16.36
N VAL A 54 -30.81 -13.13 16.90
CA VAL A 54 -31.78 -12.71 17.92
C VAL A 54 -30.95 -12.16 19.09
N ARG A 55 -31.19 -10.90 19.46
CA ARG A 55 -30.62 -10.31 20.67
C ARG A 55 -31.10 -11.15 21.85
N ASN A 56 -30.17 -11.80 22.55
CA ASN A 56 -30.48 -12.43 23.83
C ASN A 56 -30.89 -11.32 24.80
N ALA A 57 -32.17 -11.31 25.18
CA ALA A 57 -32.80 -10.31 26.06
C ALA A 57 -32.38 -10.43 27.54
N THR A 58 -31.18 -10.93 27.83
CA THR A 58 -30.68 -11.15 29.21
C THR A 58 -29.34 -10.45 29.50
N LEU A 59 -28.87 -9.57 28.60
CA LEU A 59 -27.67 -8.74 28.82
C LEU A 59 -27.99 -7.23 28.92
N ASP A 60 -29.27 -6.85 29.01
CA ASP A 60 -29.72 -5.45 29.16
C ASP A 60 -29.96 -5.05 30.63
N ALA A 61 -29.45 -5.81 31.61
CA ALA A 61 -29.63 -5.50 33.03
C ALA A 61 -28.55 -4.56 33.63
N ASN A 62 -27.53 -4.16 32.86
CA ASN A 62 -26.42 -3.31 33.35
C ASN A 62 -26.21 -2.07 32.48
N ALA A 63 -27.29 -1.38 32.10
CA ALA A 63 -27.24 -0.12 31.37
C ALA A 63 -27.29 1.14 32.26
N ASP A 64 -27.28 1.00 33.60
CA ASP A 64 -27.34 2.11 34.57
C ASP A 64 -26.09 2.23 35.47
N ALA A 65 -24.92 1.77 35.02
CA ALA A 65 -23.67 2.02 35.74
C ALA A 65 -23.03 3.33 35.26
N PRO A 66 -22.89 4.37 36.11
CA PRO A 66 -22.15 5.57 35.73
C PRO A 66 -20.66 5.26 35.56
N PRO A 67 -19.96 5.95 34.64
CA PRO A 67 -18.53 5.75 34.43
C PRO A 67 -17.73 6.10 35.71
N PRO A 68 -16.63 5.39 36.01
CA PRO A 68 -15.82 5.68 37.19
C PRO A 68 -15.18 7.08 37.10
N GLU A 69 -15.45 7.91 38.11
CA GLU A 69 -14.86 9.23 38.29
C GLU A 69 -13.35 9.10 38.58
N ILE A 70 -12.53 9.75 37.76
CA ILE A 70 -11.12 9.95 38.04
C ILE A 70 -11.01 11.19 38.94
N ILE A 71 -10.68 10.94 40.19
CA ILE A 71 -10.51 11.91 41.27
C ILE A 71 -9.35 12.86 40.91
N LEU A 72 -9.70 14.13 40.67
CA LEU A 72 -8.78 15.26 40.68
C LEU A 72 -8.35 15.54 42.13
N ALA A 73 -7.08 15.30 42.45
CA ALA A 73 -6.49 15.68 43.73
C ALA A 73 -6.47 17.22 43.86
N LYS A 74 -7.17 17.73 44.88
CA LYS A 74 -7.19 19.13 45.29
C LYS A 74 -6.33 19.28 46.54
N ASN A 75 -5.25 20.05 46.42
CA ASN A 75 -4.36 20.38 47.54
C ASN A 75 -5.01 21.44 48.47
N LEU A 76 -5.05 21.12 49.77
CA LEU A 76 -5.14 22.00 50.93
C LEU A 76 -4.20 21.34 51.94
N GLY A 77 -3.23 21.94 52.61
CA GLY A 77 -2.73 23.30 52.77
C GLY A 77 -1.90 23.20 54.06
N ASN A 78 -0.64 23.66 54.08
CA ASN A 78 0.00 23.97 55.35
C ASN A 78 1.04 25.08 55.20
N THR A 79 1.00 25.94 56.20
CA THR A 79 1.54 27.29 56.33
C THR A 79 2.99 27.33 56.81
N GLY A 80 3.77 28.29 56.34
CA GLY A 80 5.03 28.70 56.97
C GLY A 80 5.87 29.63 56.09
N PRO A 81 6.25 30.85 56.52
CA PRO A 81 6.87 31.86 55.67
C PRO A 81 8.41 31.86 55.80
N ASN A 82 9.13 32.12 54.70
CA ASN A 82 10.10 33.21 54.56
C ASN A 82 11.09 33.02 53.38
N THR A 83 11.17 34.11 52.60
CA THR A 83 12.35 34.67 51.90
C THR A 83 13.00 33.96 50.70
N SER A 84 12.80 34.59 49.54
CA SER A 84 13.73 34.89 48.43
C SER A 84 14.38 33.75 47.63
N THR A 85 14.02 33.60 46.36
CA THR A 85 14.79 34.03 45.17
C THR A 85 14.08 33.57 43.88
N GLU A 86 14.50 34.14 42.76
CA GLU A 86 13.78 34.32 41.49
C GLU A 86 13.63 33.11 40.55
N LYS A 87 12.76 33.33 39.54
CA LYS A 87 12.74 32.81 38.14
C LYS A 87 12.14 31.42 37.86
N ALA A 88 11.00 31.41 37.13
CA ALA A 88 10.91 30.98 35.72
C ALA A 88 9.45 30.80 35.20
N LEU A 89 9.13 31.53 34.11
CA LEU A 89 8.45 31.14 32.86
C LEU A 89 6.99 30.59 32.79
N ASN A 90 6.10 31.47 32.27
CA ASN A 90 5.09 31.37 31.18
C ASN A 90 4.68 29.98 30.60
N SER A 91 3.43 29.71 30.20
CA SER A 91 2.69 30.39 29.10
C SER A 91 1.30 29.73 28.84
N THR A 92 0.39 30.47 28.18
CA THR A 92 -0.75 29.89 27.44
C THR A 92 -0.98 30.66 26.13
N SER A 93 -1.29 29.90 25.07
CA SER A 93 -2.04 30.20 23.83
C SER A 93 -1.61 31.34 22.87
N LYS A 94 -1.28 30.90 21.63
CA LYS A 94 -1.67 31.36 20.26
C LYS A 94 -1.78 32.89 20.03
N GLN A 95 -1.21 33.50 18.98
CA GLN A 95 -1.16 33.14 17.55
C GLN A 95 -0.26 34.16 16.82
N GLU A 96 0.17 33.83 15.60
CA GLU A 96 0.54 34.75 14.49
C GLU A 96 1.99 35.27 14.34
N ASP A 97 2.41 35.19 13.06
CA ASP A 97 3.41 35.97 12.31
C ASP A 97 4.90 35.89 12.68
N GLU A 98 5.67 35.12 11.89
CA GLU A 98 7.13 35.25 11.83
C GLU A 98 7.54 36.41 10.92
N VAL A 99 7.55 37.61 11.50
CA VAL A 99 8.44 38.71 11.13
C VAL A 99 9.80 38.41 11.76
N PHE A 100 10.84 38.19 10.95
CA PHE A 100 12.21 38.09 11.44
C PHE A 100 12.73 39.50 11.78
N GLU A 101 12.55 39.91 13.03
CA GLU A 101 13.36 40.97 13.63
C GLU A 101 14.44 40.39 14.54
N LYS A 102 15.57 41.09 14.46
CA LYS A 102 16.88 40.78 15.01
C LYS A 102 16.86 40.88 16.53
N VAL A 103 17.50 39.93 17.21
CA VAL A 103 18.21 40.24 18.45
C VAL A 103 19.57 39.56 18.44
N ASP A 104 20.55 40.42 18.67
CA ASP A 104 21.97 40.24 18.80
C ASP A 104 22.39 39.07 19.68
N ILE A 105 23.16 38.16 19.08
CA ILE A 105 24.12 37.34 19.82
C ILE A 105 25.38 38.19 19.89
N MET A 106 25.76 38.63 21.09
CA MET A 106 27.08 39.20 21.37
C MET A 106 28.16 38.16 21.03
N THR A 107 28.65 38.20 19.81
CA THR A 107 29.99 37.75 19.49
C THR A 107 30.93 38.87 19.93
N GLN A 108 31.56 38.68 21.09
CA GLN A 108 32.66 39.51 21.52
C GLN A 108 33.81 39.33 20.51
N THR A 109 33.85 40.22 19.53
CA THR A 109 34.98 40.38 18.63
C THR A 109 36.10 41.01 19.44
N MET A 110 37.10 40.19 19.77
CA MET A 110 38.39 40.70 20.23
C MET A 110 39.09 41.36 19.04
N TYR A 111 38.69 42.59 18.72
CA TYR A 111 39.54 43.51 18.00
C TYR A 111 40.44 44.20 19.04
N ARG A 112 41.72 43.85 19.05
CA ARG A 112 42.79 44.78 19.42
C ARG A 112 44.11 44.38 18.76
N GLU A 113 44.46 45.20 17.78
CA GLU A 113 45.81 45.73 17.52
C GLU A 113 46.94 44.69 17.42
N SER A 114 47.02 44.03 16.27
CA SER A 114 48.31 43.59 15.74
C SER A 114 48.41 44.05 14.28
N GLU A 115 49.07 45.20 14.11
CA GLU A 115 49.66 45.61 12.84
C GLU A 115 50.67 44.54 12.39
N ALA A 116 50.19 43.47 11.74
CA ALA A 116 50.96 42.55 10.90
C ALA A 116 50.00 41.51 10.27
N GLN A 117 48.91 41.97 9.68
CA GLN A 117 48.12 41.14 8.79
C GLN A 117 48.87 41.05 7.45
N THR A 118 49.75 40.08 7.30
CA THR A 118 50.26 39.71 5.98
C THR A 118 49.12 39.05 5.21
N ASP A 119 48.56 39.77 4.25
CA ASP A 119 47.45 39.30 3.43
C ASP A 119 47.81 38.01 2.67
N PRO A 120 47.00 36.93 2.78
CA PRO A 120 47.17 35.70 1.99
C PRO A 120 46.91 35.86 0.47
N TRP A 121 46.76 37.11 0.01
CA TRP A 121 46.24 37.49 -1.30
C TRP A 121 47.21 38.31 -2.15
N LEU A 122 48.49 38.39 -1.78
CA LEU A 122 49.51 38.81 -2.74
C LEU A 122 49.81 37.64 -3.70
N PRO A 123 49.67 37.80 -5.03
CA PRO A 123 50.21 36.82 -5.96
C PRO A 123 51.73 36.78 -5.78
N ASP A 124 52.29 35.57 -5.83
CA ASP A 124 53.71 35.31 -5.70
C ASP A 124 54.50 36.09 -6.77
N THR A 125 55.06 37.24 -6.42
CA THR A 125 55.93 38.04 -7.31
C THR A 125 57.37 37.57 -7.18
N THR A 126 57.61 36.27 -7.27
CA THR A 126 58.95 35.68 -7.27
C THR A 126 59.47 35.40 -8.68
N ASP A 127 59.10 36.26 -9.65
CA ASP A 127 60.01 36.51 -10.76
C ASP A 127 61.15 37.38 -10.19
N HIS A 128 62.26 36.75 -9.80
CA HIS A 128 63.48 37.41 -9.29
C HIS A 128 64.21 38.28 -10.36
N VAL A 129 63.48 38.79 -11.34
CA VAL A 129 63.99 39.75 -12.31
C VAL A 129 63.82 41.14 -11.72
N LYS A 130 64.94 41.78 -11.39
CA LYS A 130 65.00 43.20 -11.03
C LYS A 130 64.14 43.98 -12.05
N PRO A 131 63.13 44.77 -11.63
CA PRO A 131 62.30 45.50 -12.59
C PRO A 131 63.22 46.32 -13.50
N ARG A 132 63.03 46.20 -14.81
CA ARG A 132 63.68 47.09 -15.78
C ARG A 132 63.37 48.52 -15.34
N GLU A 133 64.39 49.33 -15.07
CA GLU A 133 64.23 50.72 -14.65
C GLU A 133 63.29 51.42 -15.65
N TRP A 134 62.17 51.96 -15.15
CA TRP A 134 61.10 52.50 -15.99
C TRP A 134 61.35 53.95 -16.41
N PHE A 135 62.36 54.61 -15.82
CA PHE A 135 62.84 55.93 -16.20
C PHE A 135 64.35 55.96 -16.11
N ASP A 136 64.99 56.62 -17.06
CA ASP A 136 66.34 57.12 -16.85
C ASP A 136 66.25 58.18 -15.74
N GLU A 137 67.04 58.06 -14.67
CA GLU A 137 66.95 58.91 -13.46
C GLU A 137 66.96 60.43 -13.78
N GLU A 138 67.53 60.79 -14.94
CA GLU A 138 67.60 62.14 -15.51
C GLU A 138 66.22 62.76 -15.86
N GLU A 139 65.19 61.96 -16.16
CA GLU A 139 63.86 62.49 -16.49
C GLU A 139 63.02 62.87 -15.25
N LEU A 140 63.36 62.33 -14.08
CA LEU A 140 62.62 62.57 -12.83
C LEU A 140 63.15 63.75 -12.01
N GLU A 141 64.37 64.22 -12.31
CA GLU A 141 65.01 65.36 -11.63
C GLU A 141 64.63 66.71 -12.25
N ASN A 142 64.19 66.74 -13.51
CA ASN A 142 63.84 67.96 -14.25
C ASN A 142 62.36 68.38 -14.16
N ILE A 143 61.57 67.67 -13.35
CA ILE A 143 60.10 67.82 -13.27
C ILE A 143 59.72 68.36 -11.88
N SER A 144 58.65 69.17 -11.81
CA SER A 144 58.15 69.69 -10.53
C SER A 144 57.75 68.55 -9.58
N LEU A 145 57.91 68.75 -8.26
CA LEU A 145 57.65 67.73 -7.25
C LEU A 145 56.20 67.19 -7.34
N GLU A 146 55.24 68.04 -7.70
CA GLU A 146 53.83 67.67 -7.89
C GLU A 146 53.61 66.76 -9.10
N GLU A 147 54.22 67.07 -10.25
CA GLU A 147 54.13 66.25 -11.46
C GLU A 147 54.83 64.89 -11.29
N ARG A 148 55.94 64.85 -10.54
CA ARG A 148 56.61 63.60 -10.17
C ARG A 148 55.72 62.72 -9.30
N GLN A 149 55.04 63.30 -8.31
CA GLN A 149 54.07 62.58 -7.47
C GLN A 149 52.90 62.04 -8.30
N GLN A 150 52.36 62.84 -9.23
CA GLN A 150 51.29 62.39 -10.13
C GLN A 150 51.73 61.22 -11.03
N LYS A 151 52.94 61.27 -11.58
CA LYS A 151 53.50 60.16 -12.37
C LYS A 151 53.70 58.89 -11.53
N LEU A 152 54.17 59.01 -10.29
CA LEU A 152 54.30 57.87 -9.37
C LEU A 152 52.94 57.24 -9.05
N VAL A 153 51.94 58.06 -8.70
CA VAL A 153 50.57 57.58 -8.43
C VAL A 153 49.97 56.91 -9.67
N ALA A 154 50.17 57.47 -10.86
CA ALA A 154 49.68 56.85 -12.10
C ALA A 154 50.30 55.45 -12.33
N LEU A 155 51.59 55.28 -12.05
CA LEU A 155 52.27 53.99 -12.16
C LEU A 155 51.81 53.00 -11.11
N GLU A 156 51.57 53.45 -9.88
CA GLU A 156 50.95 52.62 -8.86
C GLU A 156 49.61 52.10 -9.39
N VAL A 157 48.72 52.98 -9.86
CA VAL A 157 47.42 52.58 -10.41
C VAL A 157 47.56 51.54 -11.54
N GLU A 158 48.55 51.68 -12.44
CA GLU A 158 48.82 50.67 -13.46
C GLU A 158 49.31 49.33 -12.87
N GLN A 159 50.14 49.36 -11.83
CA GLN A 159 50.57 48.16 -11.12
C GLN A 159 49.41 47.47 -10.41
N TRP A 160 48.55 48.24 -9.73
CA TRP A 160 47.31 47.75 -9.12
C TRP A 160 46.40 47.12 -10.19
N ALA A 161 46.24 47.75 -11.35
CA ALA A 161 45.46 47.22 -12.46
C ALA A 161 46.05 45.92 -13.03
N LYS A 162 47.38 45.78 -13.12
CA LYS A 162 48.04 44.53 -13.55
C LYS A 162 47.84 43.40 -12.54
N ARG A 163 47.96 43.70 -11.24
CA ARG A 163 47.68 42.73 -10.16
C ARG A 163 46.22 42.30 -10.19
N GLU A 164 45.29 43.23 -10.33
CA GLU A 164 43.85 42.95 -10.40
C GLU A 164 43.52 42.02 -11.59
N ARG A 165 44.12 42.26 -12.77
CA ARG A 165 43.96 41.35 -13.92
C ARG A 165 44.47 39.95 -13.63
N ALA A 166 45.64 39.81 -13.01
CA ALA A 166 46.19 38.50 -12.65
C ALA A 166 45.32 37.75 -11.62
N ILE A 167 44.75 38.48 -10.67
CA ILE A 167 43.79 37.97 -9.70
C ILE A 167 42.54 37.44 -10.41
N VAL A 168 41.97 38.24 -11.32
CA VAL A 168 40.81 37.86 -12.12
C VAL A 168 41.10 36.62 -12.98
N ASP A 169 42.26 36.56 -13.65
CA ASP A 169 42.65 35.40 -14.46
C ASP A 169 42.76 34.12 -13.61
N LEU A 170 43.32 34.22 -12.40
CA LEU A 170 43.44 33.10 -11.49
C LEU A 170 42.06 32.65 -10.96
N GLN A 171 41.17 33.60 -10.64
CA GLN A 171 39.79 33.31 -10.26
C GLN A 171 39.02 32.66 -11.41
N GLN A 172 39.18 33.15 -12.65
CA GLN A 172 38.57 32.56 -13.83
C GLN A 172 39.04 31.12 -14.08
N ARG A 173 40.35 30.85 -13.94
CA ARG A 173 40.89 29.48 -14.03
C ARG A 173 40.29 28.56 -12.97
N ARG A 174 40.15 29.03 -11.73
CA ARG A 174 39.49 28.27 -10.65
C ARG A 174 38.01 28.02 -10.95
N LEU A 175 37.30 29.04 -11.44
CA LEU A 175 35.90 28.92 -11.81
C LEU A 175 35.71 27.90 -12.94
N GLN A 176 36.55 27.92 -13.96
CA GLN A 176 36.52 26.94 -15.05
C GLN A 176 36.71 25.51 -14.53
N LEU A 177 37.65 25.29 -13.61
CA LEU A 177 37.83 23.98 -12.97
C LEU A 177 36.59 23.55 -12.18
N LEU A 178 35.94 24.46 -11.46
CA LEU A 178 34.70 24.17 -10.75
C LEU A 178 33.58 23.81 -11.72
N VAL A 179 33.39 24.59 -12.79
CA VAL A 179 32.39 24.32 -13.83
C VAL A 179 32.61 22.95 -14.46
N ASN A 180 33.86 22.60 -14.81
CA ASN A 180 34.19 21.28 -15.36
C ASN A 180 33.86 20.16 -14.36
N ASN A 181 34.18 20.35 -13.07
CA ASN A 181 33.82 19.38 -12.03
C ASN A 181 32.30 19.21 -11.87
N PHE A 182 31.54 20.32 -11.95
CA PHE A 182 30.08 20.27 -11.95
C PHE A 182 29.54 19.50 -13.15
N GLN A 183 30.01 19.78 -14.36
CA GLN A 183 29.59 19.07 -15.57
C GLN A 183 29.89 17.57 -15.49
N VAL A 184 31.07 17.18 -14.99
CA VAL A 184 31.43 15.77 -14.79
C VAL A 184 30.51 15.09 -13.77
N ARG A 185 30.19 15.77 -12.66
CA ARG A 185 29.25 15.25 -11.65
C ARG A 185 27.85 15.09 -12.23
N GLU A 186 27.32 16.12 -12.89
CA GLU A 186 26.01 16.06 -13.54
C GLU A 186 25.94 14.98 -14.62
N GLY A 187 27.00 14.82 -15.42
CA GLY A 187 27.11 13.75 -16.41
C GLY A 187 27.02 12.36 -15.78
N LYS A 188 27.76 12.12 -14.68
CA LYS A 188 27.68 10.85 -13.92
C LYS A 188 26.31 10.63 -13.29
N GLU A 189 25.63 11.68 -12.86
CA GLU A 189 24.27 11.56 -12.35
C GLU A 189 23.24 11.31 -13.46
N ALA A 190 23.42 11.93 -14.62
CA ALA A 190 22.57 11.75 -15.78
C ALA A 190 22.66 10.31 -16.32
N THR A 191 23.84 9.70 -16.35
CA THR A 191 24.00 8.29 -16.71
C THR A 191 23.30 7.37 -15.72
N LYS A 192 23.49 7.58 -14.40
CA LYS A 192 22.77 6.82 -13.36
C LYS A 192 21.25 6.98 -13.48
N ARG A 193 20.75 8.19 -13.77
CA ARG A 193 19.32 8.44 -14.02
C ARG A 193 18.84 7.67 -15.25
N ARG A 194 19.61 7.69 -16.35
CA ARG A 194 19.30 6.95 -17.58
C ARG A 194 19.24 5.44 -17.34
N GLU A 195 20.23 4.87 -16.66
CA GLU A 195 20.27 3.45 -16.32
C GLU A 195 19.05 3.01 -15.49
N ARG A 196 18.64 3.84 -14.52
CA ARG A 196 17.41 3.59 -13.74
C ARG A 196 16.16 3.59 -14.62
N VAL A 197 16.05 4.54 -15.54
CA VAL A 197 14.93 4.60 -16.50
C VAL A 197 14.95 3.38 -17.41
N GLU A 198 16.10 3.01 -17.97
CA GLU A 198 16.24 1.82 -18.82
C GLU A 198 15.89 0.53 -18.08
N ALA A 199 16.29 0.37 -16.82
CA ALA A 199 15.93 -0.78 -16.01
C ALA A 199 14.41 -0.88 -15.82
N VAL A 200 13.74 0.23 -15.55
CA VAL A 200 12.26 0.28 -15.43
C VAL A 200 11.59 -0.03 -16.77
N LEU A 201 12.13 0.48 -17.88
CA LEU A 201 11.62 0.18 -19.22
C LEU A 201 11.76 -1.30 -19.55
N LYS A 202 12.93 -1.90 -19.34
CA LYS A 202 13.18 -3.34 -19.54
C LYS A 202 12.23 -4.20 -18.71
N ALA A 203 12.05 -3.88 -17.42
CA ALA A 203 11.11 -4.61 -16.56
C ALA A 203 9.66 -4.51 -17.06
N ARG A 204 9.23 -3.33 -17.55
CA ARG A 204 7.90 -3.15 -18.16
C ARG A 204 7.76 -3.93 -19.47
N GLU A 205 8.79 -3.96 -20.30
CA GLU A 205 8.80 -4.75 -21.54
C GLU A 205 8.68 -6.24 -21.26
N GLU A 206 9.38 -6.77 -20.27
CA GLU A 206 9.26 -8.17 -19.86
C GLU A 206 7.85 -8.52 -19.39
N GLN A 207 7.22 -7.65 -18.59
CA GLN A 207 5.82 -7.82 -18.19
C GLN A 207 4.89 -7.80 -19.41
N ARG A 208 5.13 -6.90 -20.37
CA ARG A 208 4.38 -6.84 -21.63
C ARG A 208 4.57 -8.12 -22.44
N LYS A 209 5.80 -8.63 -22.58
CA LYS A 209 6.11 -9.88 -23.28
C LYS A 209 5.40 -11.08 -22.65
N LYS A 210 5.42 -11.22 -21.32
CA LYS A 210 4.66 -12.25 -20.60
C LYS A 210 3.15 -12.14 -20.86
N GLY A 211 2.63 -10.91 -20.91
CA GLY A 211 1.23 -10.64 -21.28
C GLY A 211 0.90 -11.09 -22.71
N VAL A 212 1.77 -10.77 -23.67
CA VAL A 212 1.65 -11.20 -25.07
C VAL A 212 1.71 -12.71 -25.19
N GLU A 213 2.63 -13.38 -24.50
CA GLU A 213 2.76 -14.85 -24.51
C GLU A 213 1.47 -15.53 -23.99
N MET A 214 0.85 -14.97 -22.95
CA MET A 214 -0.43 -15.47 -22.44
C MET A 214 -1.58 -15.28 -23.45
N ILE A 215 -1.56 -14.18 -24.22
CA ILE A 215 -2.51 -13.95 -25.32
C ILE A 215 -2.27 -14.94 -26.45
N GLU A 216 -1.02 -15.20 -26.82
CA GLU A 216 -0.65 -16.18 -27.85
C GLU A 216 -1.08 -17.60 -27.46
N LYS A 217 -0.85 -18.03 -26.22
CA LYS A 217 -1.32 -19.33 -25.70
C LYS A 217 -2.84 -19.45 -25.80
N LYS A 218 -3.58 -18.38 -25.46
CA LYS A 218 -5.04 -18.34 -25.61
C LYS A 218 -5.45 -18.41 -27.08
N ARG A 219 -4.80 -17.64 -27.95
CA ARG A 219 -5.02 -17.65 -29.40
C ARG A 219 -4.81 -19.04 -29.98
N LEU A 220 -3.69 -19.70 -29.65
CA LEU A 220 -3.39 -21.07 -30.11
C LEU A 220 -4.41 -22.08 -29.60
N LYS A 221 -4.84 -21.97 -28.33
CA LYS A 221 -5.91 -22.83 -27.78
C LYS A 221 -7.21 -22.64 -28.56
N VAL A 222 -7.60 -21.39 -28.82
CA VAL A 222 -8.82 -21.07 -29.58
C VAL A 222 -8.72 -21.60 -31.01
N LEU A 223 -7.60 -21.37 -31.70
CA LEU A 223 -7.36 -21.90 -33.04
C LEU A 223 -7.47 -23.42 -33.07
N ARG A 224 -6.85 -24.11 -32.11
CA ARG A 224 -6.95 -25.57 -31.98
C ARG A 224 -8.39 -26.04 -31.73
N THR A 225 -9.14 -25.37 -30.85
CA THR A 225 -10.54 -25.74 -30.61
C THR A 225 -11.41 -25.47 -31.84
N LEU A 226 -11.16 -24.39 -32.57
CA LEU A 226 -11.90 -24.06 -33.80
C LEU A 226 -11.58 -25.04 -34.92
N THR A 227 -10.33 -25.49 -35.07
CA THR A 227 -9.97 -26.50 -36.07
C THR A 227 -10.57 -27.87 -35.72
N GLU A 228 -10.59 -28.25 -34.44
CA GLU A 228 -11.27 -29.46 -33.97
C GLU A 228 -12.79 -29.37 -34.19
N GLN A 229 -13.43 -28.24 -33.90
CA GLN A 229 -14.85 -27.99 -34.17
C GLN A 229 -15.16 -28.04 -35.66
N ARG A 230 -14.34 -27.39 -36.51
CA ARG A 230 -14.50 -27.45 -37.97
C ARG A 230 -14.40 -28.90 -38.46
N ARG A 231 -13.43 -29.67 -37.97
CA ARG A 231 -13.32 -31.12 -38.26
C ARG A 231 -14.57 -31.89 -37.84
N GLN A 232 -15.11 -31.63 -36.65
CA GLN A 232 -16.34 -32.28 -36.16
C GLN A 232 -17.60 -31.86 -36.94
N MET A 233 -17.62 -30.67 -37.52
CA MET A 233 -18.72 -30.23 -38.39
C MET A 233 -18.62 -30.84 -39.79
N THR A 234 -17.41 -31.05 -40.31
CA THR A 234 -17.19 -31.72 -41.61
C THR A 234 -17.30 -33.24 -41.52
N ALA A 235 -16.92 -33.84 -40.39
CA ALA A 235 -17.13 -35.26 -40.13
C ALA A 235 -18.61 -35.46 -39.79
N LYS A 236 -19.36 -36.17 -40.64
CA LYS A 236 -20.79 -36.43 -40.44
C LYS A 236 -21.06 -36.91 -39.01
N LYS A 237 -21.90 -36.19 -38.25
CA LYS A 237 -22.35 -36.60 -36.93
C LYS A 237 -23.16 -37.90 -37.07
N HIS A 238 -22.77 -38.92 -36.31
CA HIS A 238 -23.37 -40.25 -36.24
C HIS A 238 -22.98 -41.24 -37.33
N THR A 239 -21.69 -41.60 -37.41
CA THR A 239 -21.33 -42.98 -37.77
C THR A 239 -21.20 -43.80 -36.48
N LYS A 240 -21.71 -45.03 -36.50
CA LYS A 240 -21.46 -46.02 -35.45
C LYS A 240 -19.95 -46.15 -35.27
N ARG A 241 -19.48 -46.26 -34.02
CA ARG A 241 -18.06 -46.42 -33.68
C ARG A 241 -17.40 -47.46 -34.59
N ASP A 242 -16.43 -47.05 -35.39
CA ASP A 242 -15.70 -47.96 -36.28
C ASP A 242 -14.61 -48.66 -35.49
N ILE A 243 -14.93 -49.87 -35.03
CA ILE A 243 -14.06 -50.71 -34.22
C ILE A 243 -12.76 -51.01 -34.97
N VAL A 244 -12.81 -51.20 -36.30
CA VAL A 244 -11.60 -51.53 -37.07
C VAL A 244 -10.63 -50.35 -37.07
N SER A 245 -11.14 -49.12 -37.27
CA SER A 245 -10.32 -47.91 -37.19
C SER A 245 -9.74 -47.66 -35.80
N ASP A 246 -10.51 -47.93 -34.74
CA ASP A 246 -10.06 -47.81 -33.36
C ASP A 246 -8.93 -48.78 -33.05
N TYR A 247 -8.99 -50.03 -33.52
CA TYR A 247 -7.93 -51.00 -33.28
C TYR A 247 -6.74 -50.85 -34.26
N ALA A 248 -6.90 -50.13 -35.37
CA ALA A 248 -5.81 -49.77 -36.26
C ALA A 248 -4.91 -48.67 -35.68
N ASP A 249 -5.48 -47.71 -34.94
CA ASP A 249 -4.72 -46.64 -34.28
C ASP A 249 -4.40 -46.99 -32.82
N ARG A 250 -3.10 -47.15 -32.50
CA ARG A 250 -2.64 -47.42 -31.12
C ARG A 250 -2.88 -46.25 -30.16
N GLY A 251 -3.12 -45.04 -30.68
CA GLY A 251 -3.51 -43.87 -29.90
C GLY A 251 -5.00 -43.79 -29.56
N SER A 252 -5.80 -44.76 -30.03
CA SER A 252 -7.25 -44.75 -29.84
C SER A 252 -7.68 -45.06 -28.40
N SER A 253 -8.97 -44.84 -28.12
CA SER A 253 -9.58 -45.18 -26.82
C SER A 253 -9.58 -46.67 -26.49
N ALA A 254 -9.33 -47.56 -27.45
CA ALA A 254 -9.27 -49.01 -27.21
C ALA A 254 -7.96 -49.40 -26.50
N TYR A 255 -6.83 -48.80 -26.89
CA TYR A 255 -5.52 -49.07 -26.32
C TYR A 255 -5.11 -48.07 -25.24
N ALA A 256 -5.48 -46.80 -25.40
CA ALA A 256 -5.12 -45.71 -24.48
C ALA A 256 -6.38 -44.95 -24.01
N PRO A 257 -7.23 -45.55 -23.17
CA PRO A 257 -8.43 -44.89 -22.66
C PRO A 257 -8.07 -43.68 -21.80
N LEU A 258 -8.80 -42.57 -21.99
CA LEU A 258 -8.57 -41.37 -21.19
C LEU A 258 -9.26 -41.52 -19.83
N ARG A 259 -8.58 -41.17 -18.74
CA ARG A 259 -9.11 -41.30 -17.36
C ARG A 259 -10.48 -40.65 -17.14
N ARG A 260 -10.81 -39.57 -17.87
CA ARG A 260 -12.12 -38.91 -17.79
C ARG A 260 -13.29 -39.76 -18.31
N GLN A 261 -13.02 -40.77 -19.14
CA GLN A 261 -14.04 -41.68 -19.67
C GLN A 261 -14.48 -42.73 -18.63
N GLY A 262 -13.84 -42.76 -17.45
CA GLY A 262 -14.19 -43.70 -16.38
C GLY A 262 -13.94 -45.17 -16.72
N ARG A 263 -13.35 -45.45 -17.89
CA ARG A 263 -13.03 -46.80 -18.34
C ARG A 263 -11.81 -47.32 -17.59
N ALA A 264 -12.10 -47.99 -16.49
CA ALA A 264 -11.13 -48.55 -15.57
C ALA A 264 -10.77 -50.01 -15.95
N ASP A 265 -10.73 -50.35 -17.24
CA ASP A 265 -10.38 -51.70 -17.69
C ASP A 265 -8.95 -52.06 -17.21
N ALA A 266 -8.08 -51.05 -17.04
CA ALA A 266 -6.76 -51.19 -16.42
C ALA A 266 -6.78 -51.28 -14.87
N MET A 267 -7.94 -51.31 -14.21
CA MET A 267 -8.12 -51.57 -12.77
C MET A 267 -8.62 -52.98 -12.47
N CYS A 268 -8.88 -53.81 -13.49
CA CYS A 268 -9.18 -55.24 -13.30
C CYS A 268 -8.01 -56.05 -12.68
N TYR A 269 -6.87 -55.41 -12.38
CA TYR A 269 -5.77 -56.02 -11.62
C TYR A 269 -6.04 -56.08 -10.11
N MET A 270 -7.05 -55.38 -9.58
CA MET A 270 -7.33 -55.39 -8.13
C MET A 270 -8.12 -56.63 -7.67
N HIS A 271 -8.89 -57.21 -8.58
CA HIS A 271 -9.40 -58.57 -8.43
C HIS A 271 -9.23 -59.23 -9.79
N PRO A 272 -8.13 -59.95 -10.06
CA PRO A 272 -8.24 -61.01 -11.05
C PRO A 272 -9.49 -61.78 -10.64
N ALA A 273 -10.47 -61.90 -11.53
CA ALA A 273 -11.44 -62.96 -11.37
C ALA A 273 -10.59 -64.22 -11.44
N VAL A 274 -10.13 -64.66 -10.27
CA VAL A 274 -9.49 -65.94 -10.08
C VAL A 274 -10.64 -66.90 -10.33
N TYR A 275 -10.88 -67.18 -11.61
CA TYR A 275 -11.22 -68.51 -12.06
C TYR A 275 -9.99 -69.38 -11.76
N GLY A 276 -9.58 -69.39 -10.49
CA GLY A 276 -8.69 -70.38 -9.95
C GLY A 276 -9.40 -71.68 -10.22
N LYS A 277 -8.65 -72.59 -10.83
CA LYS A 277 -9.07 -73.93 -11.17
C LYS A 277 -10.03 -74.43 -10.09
N ARG A 278 -11.33 -74.47 -10.42
CA ARG A 278 -12.31 -75.19 -9.61
C ARG A 278 -12.11 -76.64 -9.98
N ASP A 279 -10.97 -77.18 -9.59
CA ASP A 279 -10.74 -78.61 -9.69
C ASP A 279 -11.79 -79.23 -8.75
N ILE A 280 -12.66 -80.07 -9.32
CA ILE A 280 -13.71 -80.78 -8.59
C ILE A 280 -12.98 -81.80 -7.73
N THR A 281 -12.73 -81.47 -6.45
CA THR A 281 -11.88 -82.30 -5.58
C THR A 281 -12.65 -83.11 -4.56
N THR A 282 -13.96 -82.90 -4.41
CA THR A 282 -14.80 -83.59 -3.40
C THR A 282 -16.13 -84.06 -3.98
N ASP A 283 -16.65 -85.20 -3.50
CA ASP A 283 -17.95 -85.76 -3.93
C ASP A 283 -19.12 -84.81 -3.63
N GLU A 284 -18.99 -83.96 -2.61
CA GLU A 284 -19.94 -82.89 -2.28
C GLU A 284 -20.11 -81.87 -3.42
N SER A 285 -19.05 -81.61 -4.18
CA SER A 285 -19.09 -80.68 -5.31
C SER A 285 -19.72 -81.27 -6.58
N LEU A 286 -19.77 -82.60 -6.72
CA LEU A 286 -20.55 -83.28 -7.76
C LEU A 286 -22.04 -83.29 -7.43
N ALA A 287 -22.40 -83.52 -6.16
CA ALA A 287 -23.80 -83.42 -5.71
C ALA A 287 -24.37 -82.01 -5.94
N ALA A 288 -23.59 -80.96 -5.68
CA ALA A 288 -23.99 -79.58 -5.96
C ALA A 288 -24.19 -79.29 -7.47
N LEU A 289 -23.48 -80.01 -8.35
CA LEU A 289 -23.69 -79.93 -9.80
C LEU A 289 -24.96 -80.67 -10.24
N ASP A 290 -25.25 -81.84 -9.68
CA ASP A 290 -26.50 -82.57 -9.90
C ASP A 290 -27.72 -81.76 -9.42
N GLU A 291 -27.61 -81.08 -8.27
CA GLU A 291 -28.64 -80.15 -7.78
C GLU A 291 -28.85 -78.96 -8.74
N LEU A 292 -27.78 -78.41 -9.32
CA LEU A 292 -27.87 -77.36 -10.33
C LEU A 292 -28.49 -77.86 -11.65
N GLU A 293 -28.24 -79.11 -12.02
CA GLU A 293 -28.86 -79.75 -13.18
C GLU A 293 -30.37 -79.94 -12.96
N GLN A 294 -30.77 -80.34 -11.75
CA GLN A 294 -32.19 -80.41 -11.36
C GLN A 294 -32.89 -79.05 -11.39
N LEU A 295 -32.19 -77.96 -11.04
CA LEU A 295 -32.70 -76.59 -11.13
C LEU A 295 -32.87 -76.12 -12.59
N TYR A 296 -31.98 -76.52 -13.51
CA TYR A 296 -32.12 -76.21 -14.94
C TYR A 296 -33.37 -76.85 -15.58
N HIS A 297 -33.86 -77.96 -15.02
CA HIS A 297 -35.05 -78.65 -15.51
C HIS A 297 -36.37 -78.18 -14.88
N GLN A 298 -36.35 -77.40 -13.79
CA GLN A 298 -37.54 -76.81 -13.19
C GLN A 298 -37.89 -75.46 -13.83
N THR A 299 -38.50 -75.48 -15.01
CA THR A 299 -39.15 -74.29 -15.57
C THR A 299 -40.46 -73.99 -14.82
N THR A 300 -40.35 -73.39 -13.63
CA THR A 300 -41.53 -72.80 -12.98
C THR A 300 -41.86 -71.49 -13.69
N VAL A 301 -42.84 -71.53 -14.60
CA VAL A 301 -43.42 -70.32 -15.18
C VAL A 301 -44.15 -69.59 -14.06
N THR A 302 -43.55 -68.53 -13.53
CA THR A 302 -44.23 -67.64 -12.60
C THR A 302 -45.32 -66.88 -13.38
N PRO A 303 -46.61 -66.98 -13.01
CA PRO A 303 -47.63 -66.18 -13.67
C PRO A 303 -47.37 -64.71 -13.35
N LEU A 304 -47.24 -63.88 -14.39
CA LEU A 304 -47.06 -62.43 -14.27
C LEU A 304 -48.15 -61.85 -13.36
N LYS A 305 -47.73 -61.17 -12.28
CA LYS A 305 -48.64 -60.39 -11.43
C LYS A 305 -49.37 -59.37 -12.32
N ALA A 306 -50.69 -59.49 -12.42
CA ALA A 306 -51.52 -58.53 -13.13
C ALA A 306 -51.50 -57.17 -12.41
N GLU A 307 -50.57 -56.30 -12.78
CA GLU A 307 -50.61 -54.90 -12.35
C GLU A 307 -51.86 -54.23 -12.96
N LYS A 308 -52.81 -53.86 -12.11
CA LYS A 308 -54.06 -53.13 -12.48
C LYS A 308 -53.79 -51.67 -12.85
N THR A 309 -52.73 -51.40 -13.59
CA THR A 309 -52.44 -50.08 -14.16
C THR A 309 -52.54 -50.19 -15.67
N MET A 310 -53.78 -50.08 -16.17
CA MET A 310 -54.03 -50.04 -17.61
C MET A 310 -53.17 -48.95 -18.24
N ARG A 311 -52.43 -49.32 -19.29
CA ARG A 311 -51.62 -48.36 -20.06
C ARG A 311 -52.55 -47.33 -20.70
N ARG A 312 -52.04 -46.13 -21.00
CA ARG A 312 -52.85 -45.02 -21.55
C ARG A 312 -53.64 -45.43 -22.81
N ALA A 313 -53.05 -46.25 -23.67
CA ALA A 313 -53.72 -46.79 -24.86
C ALA A 313 -54.94 -47.67 -24.50
N GLU A 314 -54.88 -48.44 -23.42
CA GLU A 314 -55.96 -49.31 -22.97
C GLU A 314 -57.08 -48.52 -22.28
N ARG A 315 -56.76 -47.41 -21.56
CA ARG A 315 -57.78 -46.48 -21.05
C ARG A 315 -58.56 -45.82 -22.17
N ASN A 316 -57.86 -45.34 -23.20
CA ASN A 316 -58.51 -44.74 -24.36
C ASN A 316 -59.43 -45.76 -25.07
N HIS A 317 -59.02 -47.04 -25.13
CA HIS A 317 -59.85 -48.11 -25.68
C HIS A 317 -61.10 -48.39 -24.83
N GLN A 318 -61.00 -48.39 -23.49
CA GLN A 318 -62.17 -48.52 -22.61
C GLN A 318 -63.11 -47.32 -22.70
N GLU A 319 -62.59 -46.10 -22.79
CA GLU A 319 -63.41 -44.90 -23.01
C GLU A 319 -64.16 -44.98 -24.34
N PHE A 320 -63.50 -45.47 -25.40
CA PHE A 320 -64.14 -45.73 -26.68
C PHE A 320 -65.27 -46.75 -26.56
N LEU A 321 -65.04 -47.88 -25.89
CA LEU A 321 -66.10 -48.89 -25.68
C LEU A 321 -67.29 -48.33 -24.89
N ARG A 322 -67.06 -47.45 -23.91
CA ARG A 322 -68.16 -46.77 -23.19
C ARG A 322 -68.93 -45.79 -24.07
N THR A 323 -68.28 -45.11 -25.01
CA THR A 323 -68.99 -44.27 -25.99
C THR A 323 -69.83 -45.11 -26.94
N VAL A 324 -69.32 -46.27 -27.36
CA VAL A 324 -70.07 -47.23 -28.19
C VAL A 324 -71.25 -47.80 -27.41
N GLU A 325 -71.07 -48.20 -26.15
CA GLU A 325 -72.13 -48.68 -25.27
C GLU A 325 -73.23 -47.62 -25.10
N ARG A 326 -72.85 -46.36 -24.81
CA ARG A 326 -73.79 -45.23 -24.74
C ARG A 326 -74.55 -45.03 -26.05
N SER A 327 -73.88 -45.13 -27.19
CA SER A 327 -74.53 -45.01 -28.51
C SER A 327 -75.48 -46.19 -28.81
N VAL A 328 -75.22 -47.36 -28.26
CA VAL A 328 -76.09 -48.54 -28.37
C VAL A 328 -77.31 -48.36 -27.46
N ASP A 329 -77.14 -47.83 -26.26
CA ASP A 329 -78.23 -47.56 -25.30
C ASP A 329 -79.14 -46.42 -25.78
N GLU A 330 -78.57 -45.38 -26.41
CA GLU A 330 -79.31 -44.32 -27.10
C GLU A 330 -80.14 -44.88 -28.26
N LYS A 331 -79.57 -45.78 -29.09
CA LYS A 331 -80.31 -46.46 -30.17
C LYS A 331 -81.37 -47.44 -29.66
N ARG A 332 -81.17 -48.02 -28.47
CA ARG A 332 -82.16 -48.86 -27.78
C ARG A 332 -83.25 -48.04 -27.08
N GLY A 333 -83.15 -46.71 -27.08
CA GLY A 333 -84.17 -45.81 -26.55
C GLY A 333 -84.23 -45.74 -25.03
N GLN A 334 -83.15 -46.07 -24.32
CA GLN A 334 -83.15 -46.19 -22.84
C GLN A 334 -82.70 -44.91 -22.10
N VAL A 335 -82.54 -43.77 -22.78
CA VAL A 335 -81.99 -42.54 -22.16
C VAL A 335 -82.96 -41.36 -22.29
N GLU A 336 -83.52 -40.89 -21.17
CA GLU A 336 -84.29 -39.64 -21.08
C GLU A 336 -83.39 -38.46 -20.70
N HIS A 337 -83.34 -37.40 -21.52
CA HIS A 337 -82.58 -36.18 -21.21
C HIS A 337 -83.43 -35.16 -20.45
N LYS A 338 -83.09 -34.89 -19.18
CA LYS A 338 -83.64 -33.76 -18.42
C LYS A 338 -82.91 -32.47 -18.78
N VAL A 339 -83.63 -31.46 -19.29
CA VAL A 339 -83.08 -30.14 -19.65
C VAL A 339 -83.02 -29.23 -18.42
N GLN A 340 -81.85 -28.62 -18.17
CA GLN A 340 -81.64 -27.63 -17.10
C GLN A 340 -81.86 -26.19 -17.61
N THR A 341 -82.53 -25.34 -16.82
CA THR A 341 -82.80 -23.93 -17.17
C THR A 341 -81.73 -22.96 -16.67
N LEU A 342 -81.49 -21.87 -17.43
CA LEU A 342 -80.43 -20.87 -17.23
C LEU A 342 -80.80 -19.81 -16.16
N LYS A 343 -79.81 -19.33 -15.39
CA LYS A 343 -79.97 -18.29 -14.34
C LYS A 343 -79.73 -16.86 -14.87
N ILE A 344 -80.55 -15.91 -14.45
CA ILE A 344 -80.56 -14.48 -14.86
C ILE A 344 -79.60 -13.61 -14.00
N ALA A 345 -79.01 -12.57 -14.59
CA ALA A 345 -77.98 -11.67 -14.01
C ALA A 345 -78.51 -10.62 -13.00
N GLN A 346 -77.69 -10.24 -12.01
CA GLN A 346 -77.99 -9.23 -10.97
C GLN A 346 -77.50 -7.81 -11.33
N ARG A 347 -78.27 -6.78 -10.95
CA ARG A 347 -78.01 -5.33 -11.21
C ARG A 347 -77.39 -4.65 -9.98
N ILE A 348 -76.38 -3.81 -10.18
CA ILE A 348 -75.62 -3.09 -9.12
C ILE A 348 -76.02 -1.61 -9.10
N GLU A 349 -76.19 -1.00 -7.92
CA GLU A 349 -76.59 0.41 -7.72
C GLU A 349 -75.40 1.37 -7.47
N LYS A 350 -75.58 2.68 -7.76
CA LYS A 350 -74.55 3.73 -7.64
C LYS A 350 -74.72 4.56 -6.34
N PRO A 351 -73.63 5.10 -5.75
CA PRO A 351 -73.65 5.82 -4.47
C PRO A 351 -74.21 7.27 -4.56
N PRO A 352 -74.66 7.84 -3.43
CA PRO A 352 -75.34 9.15 -3.39
C PRO A 352 -74.40 10.37 -3.57
N PRO A 353 -74.90 11.49 -4.13
CA PRO A 353 -74.09 12.68 -4.41
C PRO A 353 -73.79 13.53 -3.17
N ARG A 354 -72.68 14.27 -3.22
CA ARG A 354 -72.16 15.13 -2.14
C ARG A 354 -72.93 16.45 -2.01
N PRO A 355 -72.94 17.09 -0.82
CA PRO A 355 -73.62 18.37 -0.62
C PRO A 355 -72.90 19.53 -1.35
N PRO A 356 -73.65 20.60 -1.72
CA PRO A 356 -73.10 21.76 -2.41
C PRO A 356 -72.26 22.66 -1.50
N THR A 357 -71.14 23.14 -2.02
CA THR A 357 -70.16 23.99 -1.34
C THR A 357 -70.69 25.43 -1.14
N PRO A 358 -70.43 26.11 0.00
CA PRO A 358 -70.95 27.45 0.26
C PRO A 358 -70.33 28.54 -0.64
N GLU A 359 -71.17 29.46 -1.12
CA GLU A 359 -70.80 30.61 -1.97
C GLU A 359 -70.46 31.85 -1.13
N SER A 360 -69.37 32.55 -1.50
CA SER A 360 -69.02 33.88 -0.99
C SER A 360 -69.74 34.95 -1.84
N LYS A 361 -70.42 35.92 -1.21
CA LYS A 361 -71.06 37.04 -1.92
C LYS A 361 -70.00 38.04 -2.43
N PRO A 362 -70.02 38.48 -3.69
CA PRO A 362 -69.08 39.49 -4.21
C PRO A 362 -69.44 40.92 -3.76
N GLY A 363 -68.44 41.80 -3.64
CA GLY A 363 -68.58 43.21 -3.28
C GLY A 363 -68.61 44.10 -4.53
N VAL A 364 -69.58 45.02 -4.60
CA VAL A 364 -70.08 45.72 -5.80
C VAL A 364 -69.11 46.74 -6.43
N GLU A 365 -67.92 46.98 -5.88
CA GLU A 365 -67.03 48.07 -6.34
C GLU A 365 -65.84 47.64 -7.20
N ASN A 366 -65.63 46.33 -7.39
CA ASN A 366 -64.53 45.81 -8.20
C ASN A 366 -64.98 45.01 -9.43
N ASP A 367 -66.26 45.05 -9.80
CA ASP A 367 -66.82 44.18 -10.84
C ASP A 367 -66.05 44.28 -12.18
N GLU A 368 -65.67 45.47 -12.64
CA GLU A 368 -64.93 45.61 -13.91
C GLU A 368 -63.51 45.04 -13.84
N ARG A 369 -62.82 45.25 -12.72
CA ARG A 369 -61.46 44.74 -12.49
C ARG A 369 -61.50 43.23 -12.26
N GLU A 370 -62.48 42.74 -11.51
CA GLU A 370 -62.72 41.31 -11.28
C GLU A 370 -63.12 40.62 -12.58
N MET A 371 -63.96 41.22 -13.40
CA MET A 371 -64.34 40.70 -14.72
C MET A 371 -63.15 40.68 -15.68
N ALA A 372 -62.32 41.72 -15.70
CA ALA A 372 -61.07 41.74 -16.47
C ALA A 372 -60.08 40.67 -15.99
N VAL A 373 -59.93 40.51 -14.66
CA VAL A 373 -59.08 39.47 -14.06
C VAL A 373 -59.63 38.08 -14.35
N ILE A 374 -60.95 37.85 -14.27
CA ILE A 374 -61.60 36.59 -14.63
C ILE A 374 -61.41 36.28 -16.11
N LEU A 375 -61.49 37.27 -16.99
CA LEU A 375 -61.24 37.10 -18.42
C LEU A 375 -59.78 36.71 -18.68
N ILE A 376 -58.82 37.38 -18.04
CA ILE A 376 -57.40 37.03 -18.11
C ILE A 376 -57.16 35.62 -17.54
N GLN A 377 -57.77 35.28 -16.41
CA GLN A 377 -57.67 33.93 -15.83
C GLN A 377 -58.26 32.86 -16.76
N ARG A 378 -59.40 33.14 -17.41
CA ARG A 378 -60.01 32.23 -18.39
C ARG A 378 -59.13 32.07 -19.62
N LEU A 379 -58.54 33.15 -20.14
CA LEU A 379 -57.63 33.10 -21.27
C LEU A 379 -56.33 32.37 -20.92
N LEU A 380 -55.74 32.62 -19.74
CA LEU A 380 -54.55 31.92 -19.27
C LEU A 380 -54.82 30.44 -19.01
N ARG A 381 -55.95 30.09 -18.39
CA ARG A 381 -56.38 28.68 -18.22
C ARG A 381 -56.64 28.01 -19.57
N GLY A 382 -57.34 28.68 -20.48
CA GLY A 382 -57.61 28.18 -21.82
C GLY A 382 -56.32 27.99 -22.63
N ARG A 383 -55.38 28.93 -22.54
CA ARG A 383 -54.08 28.85 -23.21
C ARG A 383 -53.19 27.78 -22.58
N ALA A 384 -53.20 27.64 -21.26
CA ALA A 384 -52.49 26.57 -20.56
C ALA A 384 -53.04 25.19 -20.96
N LEU A 385 -54.36 25.01 -20.97
CA LEU A 385 -55.01 23.77 -21.43
C LEU A 385 -54.70 23.48 -22.90
N GLN A 386 -54.71 24.50 -23.76
CA GLN A 386 -54.30 24.34 -25.16
C GLN A 386 -52.84 23.93 -25.27
N SER A 387 -51.92 24.58 -24.54
CA SER A 387 -50.50 24.24 -24.53
C SER A 387 -50.25 22.84 -24.01
N GLU A 388 -50.90 22.43 -22.92
CA GLU A 388 -50.86 21.06 -22.40
C GLU A 388 -51.40 20.06 -23.43
N MET A 389 -52.52 20.37 -24.08
CA MET A 389 -53.08 19.55 -25.14
C MET A 389 -52.12 19.44 -26.34
N TYR A 390 -51.48 20.53 -26.77
CA TYR A 390 -50.49 20.52 -27.85
C TYR A 390 -49.28 19.68 -27.48
N HIS A 391 -48.75 19.82 -26.26
CA HIS A 391 -47.63 19.00 -25.79
C HIS A 391 -48.01 17.51 -25.70
N CYS A 392 -49.21 17.19 -25.18
CA CYS A 392 -49.71 15.82 -25.16
C CYS A 392 -49.84 15.24 -26.57
N LEU A 393 -50.39 16.01 -27.51
CA LEU A 393 -50.57 15.59 -28.90
C LEU A 393 -49.21 15.44 -29.62
N GLU A 394 -48.25 16.31 -29.33
CA GLU A 394 -46.91 16.25 -29.91
C GLU A 394 -46.12 15.06 -29.38
N ASN A 395 -46.17 14.80 -28.08
CA ASN A 395 -45.58 13.62 -27.44
C ASN A 395 -46.20 12.30 -27.97
N GLN A 396 -47.50 12.30 -28.25
CA GLN A 396 -48.22 11.12 -28.76
C GLN A 396 -48.32 11.08 -30.28
N ARG A 397 -47.74 12.04 -31.02
CA ARG A 397 -47.91 12.16 -32.48
C ARG A 397 -47.49 10.90 -33.24
N GLN A 398 -46.43 10.24 -32.78
CA GLN A 398 -45.95 8.98 -33.35
C GLN A 398 -46.95 7.84 -33.10
N LEU A 399 -47.41 7.68 -31.87
CA LEU A 399 -48.44 6.71 -31.50
C LEU A 399 -49.75 6.95 -32.28
N ILE A 400 -50.19 8.19 -32.41
CA ILE A 400 -51.41 8.54 -33.16
C ILE A 400 -51.25 8.17 -34.64
N ARG A 401 -50.09 8.43 -35.25
CA ARG A 401 -49.81 8.00 -36.63
C ARG A 401 -49.83 6.48 -36.75
N GLU A 402 -49.24 5.77 -35.80
CA GLU A 402 -49.23 4.31 -35.76
C GLU A 402 -50.65 3.74 -35.65
N LEU A 403 -51.45 4.23 -34.70
CA LEU A 403 -52.83 3.82 -34.50
C LEU A 403 -53.69 4.10 -35.74
N ARG A 404 -53.58 5.29 -36.34
CA ARG A 404 -54.32 5.65 -37.57
C ARG A 404 -53.96 4.76 -38.75
N THR A 405 -52.70 4.36 -38.86
CA THR A 405 -52.29 3.44 -39.93
C THR A 405 -52.66 1.99 -39.65
N VAL A 406 -52.86 1.58 -38.39
CA VAL A 406 -53.45 0.28 -38.06
C VAL A 406 -54.96 0.28 -38.32
N GLU A 407 -55.63 1.38 -37.99
CA GLU A 407 -57.04 1.63 -38.30
C GLU A 407 -57.28 1.62 -39.81
N ALA A 408 -56.48 2.36 -40.58
CA ALA A 408 -56.54 2.34 -42.04
C ALA A 408 -56.32 0.94 -42.66
N LEU A 409 -55.48 0.09 -42.03
CA LEU A 409 -55.32 -1.31 -42.47
C LEU A 409 -56.56 -2.15 -42.14
N LYS A 410 -57.22 -1.92 -41.00
CA LYS A 410 -58.49 -2.60 -40.66
C LYS A 410 -59.63 -2.19 -41.58
N ASP A 411 -59.75 -0.89 -41.86
CA ASP A 411 -60.77 -0.38 -42.78
C ASP A 411 -60.55 -0.97 -44.19
N ALA A 412 -59.28 -1.09 -44.63
CA ALA A 412 -58.94 -1.74 -45.88
C ALA A 412 -59.27 -3.25 -45.89
N GLU A 413 -59.05 -3.98 -44.78
CA GLU A 413 -59.46 -5.39 -44.62
C GLU A 413 -60.98 -5.57 -44.79
N GLU A 414 -61.77 -4.63 -44.27
CA GLU A 414 -63.25 -4.66 -44.33
C GLU A 414 -63.78 -4.31 -45.73
N THR A 415 -63.14 -3.37 -46.43
CA THR A 415 -63.55 -2.93 -47.78
C THR A 415 -63.08 -3.82 -48.93
N ALA A 416 -62.08 -4.68 -48.73
CA ALA A 416 -61.59 -5.58 -49.77
C ALA A 416 -62.65 -6.63 -50.11
N GLU A 417 -62.87 -6.90 -51.40
CA GLU A 417 -63.80 -7.94 -51.87
C GLU A 417 -63.05 -9.25 -52.17
N ASP A 418 -61.81 -9.15 -52.67
CA ASP A 418 -60.97 -10.29 -53.04
C ASP A 418 -60.25 -10.94 -51.84
N GLU A 419 -60.31 -12.29 -51.77
CA GLU A 419 -59.65 -13.06 -50.70
C GLU A 419 -58.12 -12.87 -50.68
N LYS A 420 -57.51 -12.73 -51.86
CA LYS A 420 -56.06 -12.52 -51.99
C LYS A 420 -55.63 -11.16 -51.45
N GLU A 421 -56.45 -10.12 -51.62
CA GLU A 421 -56.16 -8.79 -51.08
C GLU A 421 -56.29 -8.78 -49.55
N LYS A 422 -57.30 -9.47 -49.00
CA LYS A 422 -57.45 -9.66 -47.55
C LYS A 422 -56.24 -10.35 -46.93
N GLU A 423 -55.73 -11.40 -47.56
CA GLU A 423 -54.54 -12.12 -47.08
C GLU A 423 -53.29 -11.22 -47.05
N VAL A 424 -53.09 -10.39 -48.07
CA VAL A 424 -51.95 -9.45 -48.13
C VAL A 424 -52.05 -8.39 -47.01
N ILE A 425 -53.25 -7.84 -46.76
CA ILE A 425 -53.44 -6.83 -45.71
C ILE A 425 -53.27 -7.45 -44.31
N GLN A 426 -53.78 -8.68 -44.09
CA GLN A 426 -53.58 -9.41 -42.84
C GLN A 426 -52.09 -9.69 -42.58
N GLN A 427 -51.32 -10.07 -43.61
CA GLN A 427 -49.87 -10.25 -43.49
C GLN A 427 -49.17 -8.92 -43.15
N ALA A 428 -49.56 -7.81 -43.79
CA ALA A 428 -49.01 -6.49 -43.49
C ALA A 428 -49.29 -6.07 -42.03
N ARG A 429 -50.47 -6.38 -41.51
CA ARG A 429 -50.84 -6.15 -40.10
C ARG A 429 -50.00 -6.98 -39.13
N GLN A 430 -49.85 -8.28 -39.40
CA GLN A 430 -49.01 -9.16 -38.58
C GLN A 430 -47.54 -8.72 -38.57
N GLN A 431 -47.00 -8.31 -39.72
CA GLN A 431 -45.63 -7.78 -39.81
C GLN A 431 -45.46 -6.51 -38.97
N ARG A 432 -46.47 -5.65 -38.94
CA ARG A 432 -46.44 -4.41 -38.16
C ARG A 432 -46.52 -4.66 -36.65
N GLU A 433 -47.35 -5.59 -36.22
CA GLU A 433 -47.41 -6.03 -34.82
C GLU A 433 -46.08 -6.64 -34.38
N GLN A 434 -45.46 -7.49 -35.21
CA GLN A 434 -44.13 -8.02 -34.96
C GLN A 434 -43.05 -6.93 -34.90
N ALA A 435 -43.10 -5.92 -35.77
CA ALA A 435 -42.20 -4.77 -35.73
C ALA A 435 -42.35 -3.96 -34.42
N ALA A 436 -43.58 -3.74 -33.93
CA ALA A 436 -43.80 -3.06 -32.65
C ALA A 436 -43.23 -3.85 -31.46
N THR A 437 -43.38 -5.19 -31.46
CA THR A 437 -42.81 -6.03 -30.40
C THR A 437 -41.28 -6.04 -30.40
N THR A 438 -40.64 -6.02 -31.58
CA THR A 438 -39.18 -5.98 -31.67
C THR A 438 -38.64 -4.61 -31.24
N GLN A 439 -39.29 -3.52 -31.62
CA GLN A 439 -38.98 -2.18 -31.13
C GLN A 439 -39.12 -2.08 -29.61
N GLY A 440 -40.21 -2.60 -29.04
CA GLY A 440 -40.43 -2.63 -27.59
C GLY A 440 -39.34 -3.40 -26.84
N LYS A 441 -38.87 -4.53 -27.39
CA LYS A 441 -37.74 -5.29 -26.83
C LYS A 441 -36.45 -4.48 -26.84
N VAL A 442 -36.11 -3.82 -27.95
CA VAL A 442 -34.89 -3.00 -28.07
C VAL A 442 -34.93 -1.83 -27.08
N VAL A 443 -36.07 -1.15 -26.95
CA VAL A 443 -36.24 -0.06 -25.96
C VAL A 443 -36.14 -0.60 -24.54
N GLY A 444 -36.75 -1.75 -24.25
CA GLY A 444 -36.65 -2.42 -22.96
C GLY A 444 -35.21 -2.78 -22.59
N GLU A 445 -34.44 -3.33 -23.53
CA GLU A 445 -33.02 -3.64 -23.35
C GLU A 445 -32.18 -2.38 -23.13
N MET A 446 -32.45 -1.30 -23.89
CA MET A 446 -31.76 -0.02 -23.71
C MET A 446 -32.05 0.60 -22.33
N LEU A 447 -33.30 0.60 -21.89
CA LEU A 447 -33.69 1.10 -20.57
C LEU A 447 -33.10 0.25 -19.44
N ALA A 448 -33.08 -1.08 -19.60
CA ALA A 448 -32.42 -1.97 -18.66
C ALA A 448 -30.92 -1.68 -18.59
N PHE A 449 -30.26 -1.51 -19.73
CA PHE A 449 -28.85 -1.14 -19.78
C PHE A 449 -28.59 0.20 -19.08
N LEU A 450 -29.37 1.24 -19.37
CA LEU A 450 -29.24 2.54 -18.72
C LEU A 450 -29.47 2.46 -17.21
N ASN A 451 -30.45 1.69 -16.76
CA ASN A 451 -30.71 1.46 -15.33
C ASN A 451 -29.53 0.73 -14.65
N HIS A 452 -28.94 -0.29 -15.30
CA HIS A 452 -27.75 -0.96 -14.79
C HIS A 452 -26.53 -0.01 -14.73
N GLN A 453 -26.33 0.84 -15.73
CA GLN A 453 -25.26 1.84 -15.72
C GLN A 453 -25.47 2.90 -14.65
N LEU A 454 -26.72 3.32 -14.41
CA LEU A 454 -27.07 4.25 -13.34
C LEU A 454 -26.77 3.63 -11.97
N ARG A 455 -27.21 2.39 -11.72
CA ARG A 455 -26.92 1.68 -10.47
C ARG A 455 -25.42 1.53 -10.26
N ARG A 456 -24.68 1.12 -11.29
CA ARG A 456 -23.23 1.03 -11.26
C ARG A 456 -22.57 2.38 -10.92
N ARG A 457 -23.01 3.48 -11.52
CA ARG A 457 -22.52 4.85 -11.22
C ARG A 457 -22.80 5.26 -9.77
N LEU A 458 -23.97 4.91 -9.23
CA LEU A 458 -24.30 5.17 -7.83
C LEU A 458 -23.44 4.33 -6.87
N GLU A 459 -23.21 3.07 -7.20
CA GLU A 459 -22.33 2.17 -6.44
C GLU A 459 -20.87 2.66 -6.48
N GLU A 460 -20.36 3.08 -7.65
CA GLU A 460 -19.02 3.68 -7.79
C GLU A 460 -18.88 4.91 -6.88
N ARG A 461 -19.86 5.83 -6.88
CA ARG A 461 -19.86 7.00 -5.98
C ARG A 461 -19.91 6.62 -4.51
N ARG A 462 -20.70 5.60 -4.15
CA ARG A 462 -20.80 5.11 -2.77
C ARG A 462 -19.46 4.51 -2.31
N ILE A 463 -18.80 3.72 -3.16
CA ILE A 463 -17.50 3.11 -2.87
C ILE A 463 -16.43 4.20 -2.74
N ASP A 464 -16.42 5.20 -3.62
CA ASP A 464 -15.49 6.34 -3.53
C ASP A 464 -15.65 7.13 -2.23
N ALA A 465 -16.89 7.33 -1.78
CA ALA A 465 -17.16 7.99 -0.50
C ALA A 465 -16.63 7.15 0.69
N MET A 466 -16.88 5.84 0.68
CA MET A 466 -16.36 4.93 1.71
C MET A 466 -14.83 4.89 1.71
N MET A 467 -14.20 4.87 0.53
CA MET A 467 -12.75 4.90 0.39
C MET A 467 -12.15 6.19 0.96
N LYS A 468 -12.75 7.36 0.67
CA LYS A 468 -12.29 8.65 1.22
C LYS A 468 -12.40 8.70 2.75
N LEU A 469 -13.45 8.14 3.32
CA LEU A 469 -13.58 8.04 4.78
C LEU A 469 -12.51 7.12 5.38
N ALA A 470 -12.31 5.93 4.78
CA ALA A 470 -11.27 5.00 5.23
C ALA A 470 -9.85 5.58 5.11
N GLU A 471 -9.56 6.34 4.04
CA GLU A 471 -8.29 7.05 3.90
C GLU A 471 -8.10 8.13 4.96
N ARG A 472 -9.16 8.88 5.30
CA ARG A 472 -9.09 9.89 6.37
C ARG A 472 -8.81 9.23 7.71
N GLU A 473 -9.50 8.13 8.03
CA GLU A 473 -9.22 7.37 9.26
C GLU A 473 -7.80 6.82 9.28
N ARG A 474 -7.32 6.29 8.15
CA ARG A 474 -5.95 5.80 8.03
C ARG A 474 -4.94 6.92 8.26
N ARG A 475 -5.10 8.09 7.62
CA ARG A 475 -4.22 9.26 7.85
C ARG A 475 -4.28 9.72 9.30
N ARG A 476 -5.46 9.69 9.93
CA ARG A 476 -5.61 10.04 11.35
C ARG A 476 -4.83 9.08 12.25
N ARG A 477 -4.98 7.76 12.05
CA ARG A 477 -4.22 6.74 12.80
C ARG A 477 -2.71 6.84 12.53
N GLU A 478 -2.30 7.06 11.29
CA GLU A 478 -0.88 7.23 10.94
C GLU A 478 -0.28 8.47 11.61
N ALA A 479 -1.04 9.58 11.71
CA ALA A 479 -0.63 10.78 12.43
C ALA A 479 -0.60 10.58 13.97
N GLU A 480 -1.58 9.86 14.52
CA GLU A 480 -1.59 9.48 15.93
C GLU A 480 -0.40 8.56 16.27
N GLU A 481 -0.09 7.58 15.42
CA GLU A 481 1.08 6.69 15.57
C GLU A 481 2.39 7.45 15.38
N SER A 482 2.49 8.37 14.42
CA SER A 482 3.69 9.19 14.26
C SER A 482 3.92 10.09 15.47
N GLY A 483 2.86 10.68 16.03
CA GLY A 483 2.94 11.46 17.26
C GLY A 483 3.46 10.63 18.44
N ARG A 484 2.94 9.40 18.62
CA ARG A 484 3.43 8.48 19.67
C ARG A 484 4.89 8.08 19.46
N ARG A 485 5.31 7.78 18.21
CA ARG A 485 6.70 7.44 17.90
C ARG A 485 7.66 8.60 18.17
N GLU A 486 7.25 9.83 17.87
CA GLU A 486 8.06 11.01 18.18
C GLU A 486 8.22 11.20 19.69
N GLU A 487 7.16 10.99 20.47
CA GLU A 487 7.23 11.04 21.93
C GLU A 487 8.14 9.94 22.50
N GLU A 488 8.04 8.71 21.99
CA GLU A 488 8.91 7.61 22.39
C GLU A 488 10.38 7.88 22.04
N LEU A 489 10.67 8.36 20.83
CA LEU A 489 12.03 8.73 20.42
C LEU A 489 12.59 9.87 21.29
N LYS A 490 11.77 10.86 21.66
CA LYS A 490 12.19 11.91 22.59
C LYS A 490 12.52 11.33 23.97
N ARG A 491 11.71 10.40 24.49
CA ARG A 491 12.04 9.72 25.76
C ARG A 491 13.32 8.91 25.66
N GLN A 492 13.49 8.12 24.60
CA GLN A 492 14.72 7.35 24.37
C GLN A 492 15.95 8.26 24.27
N ALA A 493 15.85 9.40 23.58
CA ALA A 493 16.96 10.36 23.49
C ALA A 493 17.35 10.94 24.87
N ILE A 494 16.35 11.24 25.71
CA ILE A 494 16.58 11.70 27.09
C ILE A 494 17.22 10.58 27.93
N GLU A 495 16.73 9.35 27.81
CA GLU A 495 17.27 8.17 28.50
C GLU A 495 18.72 7.87 28.07
N ASP A 496 19.02 7.95 26.77
CA ASP A 496 20.36 7.74 26.21
C ASP A 496 21.35 8.83 26.67
N GLU A 497 20.90 10.08 26.78
CA GLU A 497 21.72 11.16 27.30
C GLU A 497 21.99 10.96 28.80
N ALA A 498 20.96 10.58 29.57
CA ALA A 498 21.11 10.24 30.98
C ALA A 498 22.07 9.05 31.17
N PHE A 499 21.94 8.00 30.36
CA PHE A 499 22.82 6.83 30.38
C PHE A 499 24.26 7.21 30.03
N ARG A 500 24.47 8.05 29.00
CA ARG A 500 25.80 8.56 28.65
C ARG A 500 26.44 9.33 29.81
N LYS A 501 25.69 10.18 30.51
CA LYS A 501 26.20 10.93 31.67
C LYS A 501 26.57 9.99 32.82
N VAL A 502 25.71 9.03 33.16
CA VAL A 502 25.98 8.04 34.22
C VAL A 502 27.21 7.20 33.88
N MET A 503 27.34 6.74 32.63
CA MET A 503 28.52 5.99 32.20
C MET A 503 29.78 6.84 32.24
N GLY A 504 29.72 8.11 31.83
CA GLY A 504 30.84 9.05 31.95
C GLY A 504 31.33 9.16 33.39
N ILE A 505 30.42 9.41 34.34
CA ILE A 505 30.75 9.48 35.77
C ILE A 505 31.32 8.14 36.26
N ASN A 506 30.77 7.00 35.84
CA ASN A 506 31.29 5.69 36.22
C ASN A 506 32.71 5.47 35.68
N TYR A 507 32.99 5.86 34.44
CA TYR A 507 34.35 5.77 33.90
C TYR A 507 35.32 6.69 34.65
N GLU A 508 34.95 7.95 34.87
CA GLU A 508 35.76 8.91 35.63
C GLU A 508 36.06 8.42 37.07
N THR A 509 35.06 7.83 37.74
CA THR A 509 35.25 7.27 39.08
C THR A 509 36.12 6.02 39.07
N THR A 510 35.97 5.14 38.07
CA THR A 510 36.86 3.97 37.93
C THR A 510 38.29 4.38 37.58
N GLU A 511 38.47 5.39 36.72
CA GLU A 511 39.78 5.89 36.32
C GLU A 511 40.48 6.54 37.51
N SER A 512 39.78 7.41 38.26
CA SER A 512 40.31 8.01 39.48
C SER A 512 40.68 6.96 40.54
N TYR A 513 39.86 5.90 40.68
CA TYR A 513 40.18 4.80 41.58
C TYR A 513 41.42 4.02 41.14
N LEU A 514 41.54 3.68 39.86
CA LEU A 514 42.71 3.00 39.32
C LEU A 514 43.97 3.85 39.44
N GLU A 515 43.87 5.15 39.14
CA GLU A 515 44.95 6.11 39.32
C GLU A 515 45.41 6.15 40.78
N SER A 516 44.48 6.14 41.74
CA SER A 516 44.84 6.09 43.16
C SER A 516 45.59 4.82 43.55
N ILE A 517 45.22 3.67 42.98
CA ILE A 517 45.92 2.40 43.22
C ILE A 517 47.32 2.45 42.60
N ILE A 518 47.42 2.95 41.37
CA ILE A 518 48.69 3.07 40.65
C ILE A 518 49.62 4.01 41.42
N ASN A 519 49.14 5.19 41.82
CA ASN A 519 49.93 6.15 42.59
C ASN A 519 50.39 5.55 43.93
N ARG A 520 49.50 4.88 44.66
CA ARG A 520 49.88 4.18 45.90
C ARG A 520 50.94 3.11 45.66
N SER A 521 50.85 2.35 44.56
CA SER A 521 51.85 1.34 44.22
C SER A 521 53.21 1.96 43.87
N ILE A 522 53.19 3.08 43.15
CA ILE A 522 54.40 3.85 42.80
C ILE A 522 55.03 4.43 44.08
N GLU A 523 54.24 4.99 44.98
CA GLU A 523 54.70 5.51 46.27
C GLU A 523 55.37 4.40 47.09
N THR A 524 54.75 3.23 47.23
CA THR A 524 55.35 2.10 47.97
C THR A 524 56.66 1.62 47.35
N ALA A 525 56.73 1.51 46.01
CA ALA A 525 57.95 1.11 45.33
C ALA A 525 59.05 2.18 45.45
N ALA A 526 58.67 3.47 45.40
CA ALA A 526 59.59 4.57 45.60
C ALA A 526 60.13 4.59 47.04
N GLU A 527 59.31 4.34 48.05
CA GLU A 527 59.72 4.20 49.46
C GLU A 527 60.69 3.02 49.65
N GLU A 528 60.39 1.86 49.06
CA GLU A 528 61.29 0.69 49.11
C GLU A 528 62.65 0.98 48.44
N LEU A 529 62.66 1.63 47.27
CA LEU A 529 63.88 2.03 46.58
C LEU A 529 64.66 3.09 47.36
N ALA A 530 63.97 4.10 47.92
CA ALA A 530 64.57 5.15 48.73
C ALA A 530 65.19 4.57 50.00
N THR A 531 64.50 3.66 50.69
CA THR A 531 65.03 3.00 51.89
C THR A 531 66.20 2.06 51.55
N ALA A 532 66.15 1.32 50.44
CA ALA A 532 67.26 0.47 50.00
C ALA A 532 68.50 1.27 49.58
N THR A 533 68.32 2.40 48.90
CA THR A 533 69.43 3.31 48.54
C THR A 533 70.01 3.98 49.78
N ALA A 534 69.17 4.49 50.68
CA ALA A 534 69.60 5.05 51.96
C ALA A 534 70.39 4.04 52.82
N LYS A 535 69.95 2.76 52.88
CA LYS A 535 70.70 1.69 53.56
C LYS A 535 72.07 1.46 52.91
N ARG A 536 72.15 1.37 51.58
CA ARG A 536 73.44 1.21 50.87
C ARG A 536 74.37 2.39 51.12
N ASP A 537 73.86 3.60 51.13
CA ASP A 537 74.67 4.79 51.38
C ASP A 537 75.10 4.87 52.84
N ALA A 538 74.24 4.50 53.80
CA ALA A 538 74.61 4.35 55.20
C ALA A 538 75.69 3.27 55.41
N GLU A 539 75.60 2.13 54.72
CA GLU A 539 76.61 1.07 54.72
C GLU A 539 77.95 1.52 54.13
N LYS A 540 77.93 2.31 53.05
CA LYS A 540 79.15 2.92 52.50
C LYS A 540 79.78 3.85 53.53
N ILE A 541 78.98 4.74 54.15
CA ILE A 541 79.47 5.66 55.18
C ILE A 541 80.03 4.89 56.38
N THR A 542 79.33 3.85 56.88
CA THR A 542 79.84 3.04 58.01
C THR A 542 81.12 2.30 57.65
N LYS A 543 81.20 1.66 56.48
CA LYS A 543 82.44 1.04 55.98
C LYS A 543 83.58 2.05 55.90
N PHE A 544 83.35 3.23 55.33
CA PHE A 544 84.34 4.31 55.26
C PHE A 544 84.76 4.84 56.64
N THR A 545 83.82 5.09 57.56
CA THR A 545 84.16 5.52 58.92
C THR A 545 84.94 4.45 59.69
N SER A 546 84.61 3.17 59.49
CA SER A 546 85.33 2.05 60.10
C SER A 546 86.74 1.87 59.53
N THR A 547 86.94 2.10 58.23
CA THR A 547 88.29 2.04 57.63
C THR A 547 89.11 3.28 57.96
N ALA A 548 88.50 4.47 57.97
CA ALA A 548 89.16 5.72 58.36
C ALA A 548 89.57 5.72 59.84
N ALA A 549 88.72 5.19 60.74
CA ALA A 549 89.04 5.06 62.16
C ALA A 549 90.15 4.03 62.44
N ASN A 550 90.28 3.00 61.60
CA ASN A 550 91.20 1.87 61.87
C ASN A 550 92.56 1.98 61.17
N THR A 551 92.78 2.92 60.25
CA THR A 551 93.99 2.88 59.38
C THR A 551 94.98 4.05 59.52
N HIS A 552 94.62 5.22 60.05
CA HIS A 552 95.53 6.38 60.03
C HIS A 552 95.49 7.21 61.33
N GLY A 553 96.63 7.29 62.03
CA GLY A 553 96.83 8.12 63.23
C GLY A 553 97.28 9.56 62.95
N ASP A 554 97.54 9.91 61.69
CA ASP A 554 98.05 11.23 61.30
C ASP A 554 96.91 12.19 60.92
N SER A 555 96.76 13.26 61.71
CA SER A 555 95.71 14.28 61.59
C SER A 555 95.68 14.97 60.22
N ALA A 556 96.81 15.08 59.52
CA ALA A 556 96.90 15.69 58.19
C ALA A 556 96.27 14.82 57.08
N ILE A 557 96.40 13.49 57.17
CA ILE A 557 95.81 12.56 56.18
C ILE A 557 94.31 12.47 56.41
N VAL A 558 93.88 12.41 57.67
CA VAL A 558 92.45 12.45 58.06
C VAL A 558 91.79 13.74 57.59
N ALA A 559 92.47 14.90 57.71
CA ALA A 559 91.95 16.17 57.21
C ALA A 559 91.83 16.20 55.67
N ARG A 560 92.82 15.68 54.94
CA ARG A 560 92.76 15.57 53.47
C ARG A 560 91.61 14.67 53.01
N ASP A 561 91.42 13.53 53.66
CA ASP A 561 90.39 12.56 53.29
C ASP A 561 88.98 13.04 53.70
N LEU A 562 88.84 13.75 54.83
CA LEU A 562 87.58 14.44 55.18
C LEU A 562 87.26 15.54 54.17
N VAL A 563 88.23 16.38 53.81
CA VAL A 563 88.03 17.45 52.82
C VAL A 563 87.67 16.87 51.45
N ALA A 564 88.30 15.77 51.03
CA ALA A 564 87.91 15.03 49.83
C ALA A 564 86.49 14.46 49.93
N ALA A 565 86.11 13.88 51.07
CA ALA A 565 84.78 13.33 51.31
C ALA A 565 83.67 14.38 51.35
N PHE A 566 83.96 15.64 51.71
CA PHE A 566 82.97 16.72 51.67
C PHE A 566 82.96 17.46 50.32
N LEU A 567 84.12 17.73 49.72
CA LEU A 567 84.18 18.53 48.49
C LEU A 567 83.77 17.73 47.25
N PHE A 568 84.18 16.47 47.09
CA PHE A 568 83.85 15.72 45.87
C PHE A 568 82.35 15.47 45.72
N PRO A 569 81.61 15.01 46.74
CA PRO A 569 80.16 14.82 46.63
C PRO A 569 79.40 16.13 46.44
N GLU A 570 79.86 17.25 47.02
CA GLU A 570 79.17 18.53 46.83
C GLU A 570 79.44 19.13 45.45
N VAL A 571 80.64 18.94 44.88
CA VAL A 571 80.93 19.27 43.48
C VAL A 571 80.12 18.40 42.52
N GLU A 572 79.95 17.11 42.81
CA GLU A 572 79.07 16.22 42.03
C GLU A 572 77.60 16.64 42.13
N ARG A 573 77.09 16.95 43.32
CA ARG A 573 75.73 17.49 43.52
C ARG A 573 75.53 18.79 42.76
N ASP A 574 76.50 19.69 42.78
CA ASP A 574 76.43 20.94 42.02
C ASP A 574 76.49 20.71 40.50
N SER A 575 77.25 19.71 40.04
CA SER A 575 77.25 19.31 38.63
C SER A 575 75.89 18.76 38.19
N ILE A 576 75.24 17.94 39.04
CA ILE A 576 73.90 17.38 38.81
C ILE A 576 72.84 18.48 38.85
N ARG A 577 72.91 19.40 39.83
CA ARG A 577 72.02 20.58 39.92
C ARG A 577 72.14 21.45 38.67
N LYS A 578 73.36 21.70 38.16
CA LYS A 578 73.57 22.44 36.92
C LYS A 578 72.97 21.71 35.71
N ARG A 579 73.14 20.38 35.62
CA ARG A 579 72.57 19.56 34.55
C ARG A 579 71.04 19.57 34.58
N LEU A 580 70.44 19.42 35.76
CA LEU A 580 68.99 19.53 35.97
C LEU A 580 68.45 20.91 35.57
N ARG A 581 69.15 22.00 35.93
CA ARG A 581 68.78 23.36 35.49
C ARG A 581 68.81 23.51 33.97
N ILE A 582 69.76 22.86 33.29
CA ILE A 582 69.84 22.87 31.82
C ILE A 582 68.65 22.10 31.22
N GLU A 583 68.33 20.90 31.72
CA GLU A 583 67.17 20.13 31.27
C GLU A 583 65.85 20.87 31.53
N GLN A 584 65.66 21.42 32.74
CA GLN A 584 64.49 22.24 33.06
C GLN A 584 64.36 23.46 32.15
N LYS A 585 65.47 24.11 31.76
CA LYS A 585 65.44 25.20 30.78
C LYS A 585 64.98 24.73 29.40
N LYS A 586 65.30 23.50 28.96
CA LYS A 586 64.81 22.95 27.69
C LYS A 586 63.29 22.76 27.73
N TYR A 587 62.77 22.12 28.78
CA TYR A 587 61.32 21.92 28.94
C TYR A 587 60.57 23.25 29.07
N ARG A 588 61.15 24.22 29.80
CA ARG A 588 60.59 25.56 29.90
C ARG A 588 60.54 26.28 28.54
N LYS A 589 61.62 26.22 27.76
CA LYS A 589 61.63 26.76 26.39
C LYS A 589 60.61 26.08 25.50
N ALA A 590 60.50 24.75 25.54
CA ALA A 590 59.50 24.01 24.78
C ALA A 590 58.06 24.39 25.19
N ALA A 591 57.82 24.64 26.48
CA ALA A 591 56.52 25.14 26.95
C ALA A 591 56.26 26.59 26.50
N GLU A 592 57.28 27.47 26.57
CA GLU A 592 57.22 28.84 26.05
C GLU A 592 56.95 28.85 24.53
N ASP A 593 57.62 27.97 23.77
CA ASP A 593 57.44 27.78 22.33
C ASP A 593 56.07 27.19 21.99
N ALA A 594 55.55 26.26 22.80
CA ALA A 594 54.21 25.71 22.63
C ALA A 594 53.14 26.76 22.89
N VAL A 595 53.30 27.58 23.94
CA VAL A 595 52.41 28.71 24.23
C VAL A 595 52.50 29.76 23.12
N ALA A 596 53.70 30.06 22.61
CA ALA A 596 53.88 30.94 21.45
C ALA A 596 53.25 30.35 20.18
N GLY A 597 53.38 29.04 19.96
CA GLY A 597 52.75 28.33 18.84
C GLY A 597 51.22 28.30 18.91
N ILE A 598 50.65 28.26 20.11
CA ILE A 598 49.20 28.41 20.33
C ILE A 598 48.78 29.87 20.06
N LYS A 599 49.58 30.85 20.53
CA LYS A 599 49.36 32.27 20.20
C LYS A 599 49.47 32.59 18.70
N ASN A 600 50.27 31.84 17.94
CA ASN A 600 50.39 32.00 16.48
C ASN A 600 49.28 31.27 15.70
N LYS A 601 48.49 30.41 16.36
CA LYS A 601 47.37 29.67 15.76
C LYS A 601 45.99 30.26 16.07
N ILE A 602 45.91 31.08 17.12
CA ILE A 602 44.78 31.99 17.40
C ILE A 602 45.03 33.26 16.60
#